data_AF-A0A5C4R516-F1
#
_entry.id   AF-A0A5C4R516-F1
#
_cell.length_a   1.000
_cell.length_b   1.000
_cell.length_c   1.000
_cell.angle_alpha   90.00
_cell.angle_beta   90.00
_cell.angle_gamma   90.00
#
_symmetry.space_group_name_H-M   'P 1'
#
loop_
_entity.id
_entity.type
_entity.pdbx_description
1 polymer ?
#
loop_
_entity_poly.entity_id
_entity_poly.type
_entity_poly.pdbx_seq_one_letter_code
_entity_poly.pdbx_strand_id
1 'polypeptide(L)'
;MTIEDRVRNMDTGGNEAPARLLRPADLRVSDSGGSEKDVGHAPKHKITTDPLRPLKALIVEDDALIAYDLQMMLTDLDVEVVGIAMTEREAARLAALHQPDFATMDVVLRGECNGIDTAIRIYQTHGIRSLFVTGNVSPAARLRGAPAKPLHWLAKPIVFHNLKEIVRQFREDDPGV
;
A
#
# COMPACT_ATOMS: atom_id res chain seq x y z
N MET A 1 -62.50 -9.74 -19.20
CA MET A 1 -61.51 -9.79 -18.12
C MET A 1 -60.46 -8.72 -18.42
N THR A 2 -60.24 -7.60 -17.72
CA THR A 2 -60.88 -6.90 -16.59
C THR A 2 -60.14 -5.54 -16.46
N ILE A 3 -60.90 -4.44 -16.49
CA ILE A 3 -60.78 -3.18 -15.71
C ILE A 3 -59.57 -2.25 -15.93
N GLU A 4 -59.87 -1.16 -16.66
CA GLU A 4 -59.43 0.21 -16.36
C GLU A 4 -59.88 0.60 -14.95
N ASP A 5 -58.97 1.02 -14.05
CA ASP A 5 -59.32 1.88 -12.89
C ASP A 5 -58.08 2.35 -12.13
N ARG A 6 -57.67 3.60 -12.36
CA ARG A 6 -57.73 4.69 -11.38
C ARG A 6 -56.80 5.84 -11.74
N VAL A 7 -57.43 6.88 -12.29
CA VAL A 7 -57.03 8.27 -12.06
C VAL A 7 -57.22 8.60 -10.58
N ARG A 8 -56.25 9.32 -9.98
CA ARG A 8 -56.37 10.39 -8.96
C ARG A 8 -54.94 10.67 -8.44
N ASN A 9 -54.45 11.88 -8.31
CA ASN A 9 -54.96 13.23 -8.53
C ASN A 9 -53.77 14.19 -8.32
N MET A 10 -53.99 15.45 -8.71
CA MET A 10 -53.30 16.68 -8.29
C MET A 10 -52.26 17.27 -9.25
N ASP A 11 -52.79 17.91 -10.29
CA ASP A 11 -52.75 19.36 -10.49
C ASP A 11 -51.83 20.17 -9.57
N THR A 12 -50.79 20.81 -10.14
CA THR A 12 -50.74 22.26 -10.44
C THR A 12 -49.34 22.59 -10.97
N GLY A 13 -49.16 22.53 -12.29
CA GLY A 13 -47.98 23.04 -12.96
C GLY A 13 -48.28 24.44 -13.52
N GLY A 14 -47.75 25.49 -12.88
CA GLY A 14 -47.96 26.84 -13.37
C GLY A 14 -47.31 27.93 -12.51
N ASN A 15 -45.98 28.00 -12.51
CA ASN A 15 -45.25 29.28 -12.40
C ASN A 15 -43.79 29.09 -12.86
N GLU A 16 -43.53 29.22 -14.15
CA GLU A 16 -42.16 29.36 -14.66
C GLU A 16 -41.69 30.81 -14.49
N ALA A 17 -40.88 31.06 -13.46
CA ALA A 17 -40.00 32.22 -13.41
C ALA A 17 -38.68 31.87 -14.13
N PRO A 18 -38.08 32.77 -14.94
CA PRO A 18 -36.90 32.43 -15.71
C PRO A 18 -35.70 32.18 -14.78
N ALA A 19 -34.97 31.09 -15.02
CA ALA A 19 -33.74 30.75 -14.33
C ALA A 19 -32.71 31.88 -14.50
N ARG A 20 -32.48 32.66 -13.43
CA ARG A 20 -31.34 33.58 -13.35
C ARG A 20 -30.09 32.74 -13.15
N LEU A 21 -29.21 32.76 -14.16
CA LEU A 21 -27.85 32.22 -14.08
C LEU A 21 -27.10 32.92 -12.93
N LEU A 22 -26.85 32.19 -11.85
CA LEU A 22 -26.03 32.68 -10.74
C LEU A 22 -24.58 32.87 -11.22
N ARG A 23 -23.98 34.01 -10.88
CA ARG A 23 -22.57 34.28 -11.19
C ARG A 23 -21.69 33.47 -10.22
N PRO A 24 -20.48 33.03 -10.65
CA PRO A 24 -19.60 32.20 -9.82
C PRO A 24 -19.23 32.77 -8.43
N ALA A 25 -19.42 34.06 -8.20
CA ALA A 25 -19.06 34.74 -6.94
C ALA A 25 -20.10 34.64 -5.81
N ASP A 26 -21.32 34.16 -6.10
CA ASP A 26 -22.42 34.12 -5.12
C ASP A 26 -22.52 32.77 -4.37
N LEU A 27 -21.65 31.80 -4.67
CA LEU A 27 -21.61 30.52 -3.98
C LEU A 27 -20.79 30.64 -2.68
N ARG A 28 -21.39 31.23 -1.63
CA ARG A 28 -20.90 31.04 -0.25
C ARG A 28 -21.53 29.78 0.31
N VAL A 29 -20.75 28.70 0.38
CA VAL A 29 -21.11 27.51 1.15
C VAL A 29 -20.93 27.85 2.64
N SER A 30 -22.04 27.85 3.35
CA SER A 30 -22.13 27.89 4.79
C SER A 30 -21.57 26.60 5.40
N ASP A 31 -20.72 26.78 6.39
CA ASP A 31 -20.25 25.78 7.34
C ASP A 31 -21.44 25.07 8.03
N SER A 32 -21.48 23.74 7.90
CA SER A 32 -22.20 22.86 8.81
C SER A 32 -21.55 21.48 8.81
N GLY A 33 -20.60 21.34 9.74
CA GLY A 33 -20.11 20.12 10.41
C GLY A 33 -20.61 18.76 9.92
N GLY A 34 -19.68 18.01 9.34
CA GLY A 34 -19.64 16.55 9.33
C GLY A 34 -18.17 16.14 9.41
N SER A 35 -17.78 15.50 10.51
CA SER A 35 -16.38 15.26 10.88
C SER A 35 -15.61 14.45 9.83
N GLU A 36 -14.76 15.13 9.04
CA GLU A 36 -13.59 14.54 8.40
C GLU A 36 -12.62 14.08 9.49
N LYS A 37 -12.82 12.86 9.99
CA LYS A 37 -11.81 12.22 10.84
C LYS A 37 -10.69 11.73 9.94
N ASP A 38 -9.58 12.45 9.99
CA ASP A 38 -8.22 11.96 9.83
C ASP A 38 -8.01 10.90 8.74
N VAL A 39 -8.03 11.33 7.47
CA VAL A 39 -7.26 10.59 6.45
C VAL A 39 -5.80 10.92 6.69
N GLY A 40 -5.23 10.27 7.71
CA GLY A 40 -3.84 10.40 8.08
C GLY A 40 -2.96 10.18 6.85
N HIS A 41 -2.17 11.18 6.49
CA HIS A 41 -1.08 10.98 5.57
C HIS A 41 -0.23 9.85 6.14
N ALA A 42 -0.10 8.73 5.42
CA ALA A 42 0.76 7.63 5.82
C ALA A 42 2.11 8.21 6.27
N PRO A 43 2.63 7.86 7.46
CA PRO A 43 3.86 8.43 7.96
C PRO A 43 4.95 8.24 6.90
N LYS A 44 5.71 9.30 6.60
CA LYS A 44 6.90 9.21 5.74
C LYS A 44 7.96 8.41 6.50
N HIS A 45 7.86 7.08 6.52
CA HIS A 45 8.91 6.22 7.05
C HIS A 45 10.09 6.29 6.08
N LYS A 46 11.22 6.81 6.57
CA LYS A 46 12.44 6.94 5.78
C LYS A 46 13.29 5.70 5.99
N ILE A 47 13.86 5.19 4.90
CA ILE A 47 14.95 4.23 5.00
C ILE A 47 16.13 5.00 5.57
N THR A 48 16.89 4.41 6.48
CA THR A 48 18.09 5.10 6.96
C THR A 48 19.13 5.33 5.89
N THR A 49 19.69 6.53 5.95
CA THR A 49 20.89 6.92 5.23
C THR A 49 22.13 6.92 6.12
N ASP A 50 21.99 6.70 7.44
CA ASP A 50 23.13 6.57 8.35
C ASP A 50 23.94 5.33 7.97
N PRO A 51 25.19 5.51 7.48
CA PRO A 51 26.01 4.39 7.03
C PRO A 51 26.41 3.47 8.19
N LEU A 52 26.38 3.96 9.44
CA LEU A 52 26.83 3.26 10.64
C LEU A 52 25.77 2.35 11.26
N ARG A 53 24.49 2.49 10.87
CA ARG A 53 23.44 1.58 11.33
C ARG A 53 23.09 0.56 10.23
N PRO A 54 22.92 -0.72 10.58
CA PRO A 54 22.40 -1.71 9.63
C PRO A 54 20.97 -1.35 9.24
N LEU A 55 20.61 -1.69 7.99
CA LEU A 55 19.23 -1.63 7.55
C LEU A 55 18.45 -2.75 8.23
N LYS A 56 17.18 -2.51 8.55
CA LYS A 56 16.29 -3.51 9.13
C LYS A 56 15.28 -3.99 8.10
N ALA A 57 15.19 -5.29 7.91
CA ALA A 57 14.26 -5.91 6.98
C ALA A 57 13.29 -6.84 7.71
N LEU A 58 12.01 -6.76 7.36
CA LEU A 58 11.03 -7.81 7.62
C LEU A 58 10.89 -8.68 6.37
N ILE A 59 10.91 -10.01 6.53
CA ILE A 59 10.63 -10.94 5.43
C ILE A 59 9.18 -11.39 5.53
N VAL A 60 8.43 -11.32 4.43
CA VAL A 60 7.07 -11.85 4.31
C VAL A 60 7.01 -12.86 3.17
N GLU A 61 7.11 -14.13 3.55
CA GLU A 61 7.26 -15.27 2.65
C GLU A 61 6.72 -16.53 3.35
N ASP A 62 5.89 -17.31 2.67
CA ASP A 62 5.25 -18.51 3.20
C ASP A 62 6.04 -19.79 2.90
N ASP A 63 7.01 -19.74 1.97
CA ASP A 63 7.98 -20.81 1.76
C ASP A 63 9.21 -20.63 2.66
N ALA A 64 9.36 -21.52 3.63
CA ALA A 64 10.44 -21.46 4.61
C ALA A 64 11.85 -21.54 3.99
N LEU A 65 12.02 -22.25 2.86
CA LEU A 65 13.32 -22.35 2.20
C LEU A 65 13.66 -21.02 1.51
N ILE A 66 12.70 -20.43 0.81
CA ILE A 66 12.89 -19.10 0.18
C ILE A 66 13.14 -18.03 1.24
N ALA A 67 12.39 -18.06 2.36
CA ALA A 67 12.58 -17.13 3.46
C ALA A 67 13.98 -17.24 4.08
N TYR A 68 14.46 -18.47 4.28
CA TYR A 68 15.80 -18.75 4.81
C TYR A 68 16.91 -18.29 3.85
N ASP A 69 16.79 -18.61 2.56
CA ASP A 69 17.75 -18.16 1.54
C ASP A 69 17.82 -16.64 1.48
N LEU A 70 16.65 -15.98 1.51
CA LEU A 70 16.56 -14.52 1.52
C LEU A 70 17.14 -13.91 2.79
N GLN A 71 16.93 -14.53 3.95
CA GLN A 71 17.54 -14.11 5.20
C GLN A 71 19.07 -14.18 5.14
N MET A 72 19.63 -15.26 4.60
CA MET A 72 21.08 -15.40 4.43
C MET A 72 21.64 -14.32 3.51
N MET A 73 21.03 -14.11 2.34
CA MET A 73 21.46 -13.08 1.41
C MET A 73 21.37 -11.66 1.99
N LEU A 74 20.31 -11.35 2.75
CA LEU A 74 20.19 -10.04 3.42
C LEU A 74 21.23 -9.86 4.54
N THR A 75 21.49 -10.92 5.30
CA THR A 75 22.51 -10.91 6.37
C THR A 75 23.91 -10.67 5.78
N ASP A 76 24.24 -11.33 4.66
CA ASP A 76 25.50 -11.12 3.92
C ASP A 76 25.64 -9.70 3.33
N LEU A 77 24.56 -8.92 3.31
CA LEU A 77 24.51 -7.52 2.87
C LEU A 77 24.46 -6.53 4.06
N ASP A 78 24.78 -6.98 5.27
CA ASP A 78 24.70 -6.19 6.51
C ASP A 78 23.30 -5.62 6.79
N VAL A 79 22.26 -6.35 6.36
CA VAL A 79 20.86 -6.08 6.69
C VAL A 79 20.42 -6.97 7.85
N GLU A 80 19.95 -6.36 8.92
CA GLU A 80 19.36 -7.03 10.07
C GLU A 80 17.94 -7.52 9.72
N VAL A 81 17.73 -8.83 9.68
CA VAL A 81 16.39 -9.42 9.52
C VAL A 81 15.70 -9.45 10.88
N VAL A 82 14.75 -8.53 11.09
CA VAL A 82 14.06 -8.35 12.38
C VAL A 82 12.91 -9.33 12.59
N GLY A 83 12.52 -10.07 11.55
CA GLY A 83 11.48 -11.09 11.64
C GLY A 83 11.17 -11.72 10.29
N ILE A 84 10.51 -12.88 10.33
CA ILE A 84 9.95 -13.58 9.18
C ILE A 84 8.47 -13.80 9.48
N ALA A 85 7.61 -13.40 8.55
CA ALA A 85 6.17 -13.58 8.63
C ALA A 85 5.69 -14.51 7.51
N MET A 86 4.86 -15.49 7.86
CA MET A 86 4.23 -16.38 6.87
C MET A 86 2.80 -15.97 6.52
N THR A 87 2.25 -14.97 7.23
CA THR A 87 0.86 -14.51 7.07
C THR A 87 0.77 -12.98 7.17
N GLU A 88 -0.30 -12.41 6.60
CA GLU A 88 -0.59 -10.97 6.71
C GLU A 88 -0.64 -10.50 8.18
N ARG A 89 -1.33 -11.25 9.04
CA ARG A 89 -1.50 -10.88 10.46
C ARG A 89 -0.16 -10.84 11.19
N GLU A 90 0.70 -11.81 10.91
CA GLU A 90 2.04 -11.83 11.48
C GLU A 90 2.90 -10.69 10.92
N ALA A 91 2.82 -10.43 9.62
CA ALA A 91 3.54 -9.34 8.96
C ALA A 91 3.16 -7.99 9.57
N ALA A 92 1.86 -7.71 9.74
CA ALA A 92 1.38 -6.49 10.38
C ALA A 92 1.86 -6.38 11.84
N ARG A 93 1.81 -7.47 12.62
CA ARG A 93 2.28 -7.49 14.00
C ARG A 93 3.79 -7.20 14.09
N LEU A 94 4.60 -7.86 13.26
CA LEU A 94 6.06 -7.68 13.25
C LEU A 94 6.46 -6.31 12.71
N ALA A 95 5.76 -5.80 11.69
CA ALA A 95 5.97 -4.44 11.18
C ALA A 95 5.72 -3.40 12.28
N ALA A 96 4.62 -3.53 13.02
CA ALA A 96 4.31 -2.66 14.15
C ALA A 96 5.37 -2.75 15.27
N LEU A 97 5.80 -3.97 15.62
CA LEU A 97 6.73 -4.22 16.71
C LEU A 97 8.15 -3.74 16.42
N HIS A 98 8.66 -4.01 15.22
CA HIS A 98 10.08 -3.81 14.90
C HIS A 98 10.36 -2.55 14.08
N GLN A 99 9.34 -1.95 13.46
CA GLN A 99 9.48 -0.78 12.57
C GLN A 99 10.67 -0.93 11.61
N PRO A 100 10.69 -1.98 10.76
CA PRO A 100 11.79 -2.21 9.82
C PRO A 100 11.90 -1.06 8.80
N ASP A 101 13.10 -0.85 8.25
CA ASP A 101 13.35 0.12 7.18
C ASP A 101 12.57 -0.26 5.91
N PHE A 102 12.49 -1.56 5.60
CA PHE A 102 11.71 -2.09 4.50
C PHE A 102 11.19 -3.50 4.78
N ALA A 103 10.23 -3.93 3.98
CA ALA A 103 9.80 -5.33 3.95
C ALA A 103 10.19 -5.97 2.61
N THR A 104 10.57 -7.24 2.62
CA THR A 104 10.44 -8.09 1.43
C THR A 104 9.06 -8.74 1.46
N MET A 105 8.42 -8.84 0.29
CA MET A 105 7.02 -9.27 0.21
C MET A 105 6.83 -10.21 -0.98
N ASP A 106 6.48 -11.47 -0.72
CA ASP A 106 5.92 -12.29 -1.79
C ASP A 106 4.56 -11.73 -2.23
N VAL A 107 4.33 -11.66 -3.53
CA VAL A 107 3.05 -11.30 -4.12
C VAL A 107 2.00 -12.39 -3.87
N VAL A 108 2.40 -13.65 -3.88
CA VAL A 108 1.51 -14.81 -3.74
C VAL A 108 1.79 -15.51 -2.42
N LEU A 109 1.04 -15.15 -1.38
CA LEU A 109 1.07 -15.86 -0.10
C LEU A 109 0.04 -17.00 -0.11
N ARG A 110 0.31 -18.14 0.54
CA ARG A 110 -0.68 -19.21 0.74
C ARG A 110 -1.98 -18.70 1.39
N GLY A 111 -3.12 -19.17 0.86
CA GLY A 111 -4.46 -18.93 1.41
C GLY A 111 -5.25 -17.83 0.69
N GLU A 112 -6.11 -17.12 1.42
CA GLU A 112 -6.91 -15.97 0.93
C GLU A 112 -6.15 -14.64 0.95
N CYS A 113 -4.95 -14.62 1.53
CA CYS A 113 -4.17 -13.39 1.72
C CYS A 113 -3.37 -13.03 0.47
N ASN A 114 -3.49 -11.77 0.04
CA ASN A 114 -2.73 -11.24 -1.07
C ASN A 114 -1.55 -10.41 -0.56
N GLY A 115 -0.33 -10.73 -1.00
CA GLY A 115 0.87 -10.00 -0.60
C GLY A 115 0.86 -8.53 -1.05
N ILE A 116 0.22 -8.22 -2.17
CA ILE A 116 0.01 -6.83 -2.61
C ILE A 116 -0.86 -6.07 -1.60
N ASP A 117 -1.99 -6.65 -1.20
CA ASP A 117 -2.91 -5.99 -0.27
C ASP A 117 -2.26 -5.84 1.12
N THR A 118 -1.47 -6.83 1.53
CA THR A 118 -0.64 -6.78 2.75
C THR A 118 0.37 -5.62 2.68
N ALA A 119 1.11 -5.48 1.58
CA ALA A 119 2.07 -4.41 1.39
C ALA A 119 1.41 -3.02 1.38
N ILE A 120 0.25 -2.88 0.73
CA ILE A 120 -0.53 -1.64 0.74
C ILE A 120 -0.90 -1.26 2.17
N ARG A 121 -1.41 -2.23 2.95
CA ARG A 121 -1.81 -2.00 4.33
C ARG A 121 -0.64 -1.61 5.22
N ILE A 122 0.48 -2.32 5.12
CA ILE A 122 1.71 -2.03 5.88
C ILE A 122 2.23 -0.63 5.52
N TYR A 123 2.24 -0.27 4.23
CA TYR A 123 2.63 1.05 3.78
C TYR A 123 1.70 2.15 4.32
N GLN A 124 0.39 1.96 4.23
CA GLN A 124 -0.58 2.96 4.71
C GLN A 124 -0.51 3.16 6.24
N THR A 125 -0.30 2.08 6.99
CA THR A 125 -0.34 2.11 8.46
C THR A 125 0.99 2.53 9.07
N HIS A 126 2.10 2.10 8.49
CA HIS A 126 3.45 2.24 9.08
C HIS A 126 4.43 3.01 8.19
N GLY A 127 4.06 3.33 6.95
CA GLY A 127 4.97 3.98 5.99
C GLY A 127 6.02 3.06 5.38
N ILE A 128 6.08 1.79 5.82
CA ILE A 128 7.10 0.83 5.42
C ILE A 128 6.85 0.40 3.97
N ARG A 129 7.83 0.65 3.10
CA ARG A 129 7.77 0.29 1.68
C ARG A 129 8.28 -1.14 1.47
N SER A 130 7.79 -1.79 0.41
CA SER A 130 8.11 -3.20 0.12
C SER A 130 9.02 -3.37 -1.11
N LEU A 131 9.99 -4.28 -1.00
CA LEU A 131 10.65 -4.97 -2.11
C LEU A 131 9.80 -6.19 -2.46
N PHE A 132 9.07 -6.16 -3.58
CA PHE A 132 8.29 -7.33 -4.00
C PHE A 132 9.21 -8.41 -4.55
N VAL A 133 9.00 -9.65 -4.13
CA VAL A 133 9.76 -10.83 -4.56
C VAL A 133 8.77 -11.84 -5.12
N THR A 134 8.74 -12.07 -6.43
CA THR A 134 7.66 -12.89 -7.04
C THR A 134 8.15 -13.78 -8.16
N GLY A 135 7.55 -14.97 -8.30
CA GLY A 135 7.77 -15.84 -9.46
C GLY A 135 7.15 -15.32 -10.76
N ASN A 136 6.21 -14.36 -10.69
CA ASN A 136 5.57 -13.78 -11.86
C ASN A 136 5.38 -12.27 -11.72
N VAL A 137 6.19 -11.51 -12.45
CA VAL A 137 6.12 -10.05 -12.50
C VAL A 137 5.22 -9.62 -13.66
N SER A 138 3.90 -9.69 -13.48
CA SER A 138 2.95 -9.28 -14.51
C SER A 138 2.65 -7.77 -14.47
N PRO A 139 2.31 -7.13 -15.61
CA PRO A 139 1.85 -5.73 -15.61
C PRO A 139 0.64 -5.49 -14.68
N ALA A 140 -0.26 -6.48 -14.57
CA ALA A 140 -1.41 -6.41 -13.68
C ALA A 140 -1.00 -6.39 -12.19
N ALA A 141 -0.03 -7.22 -11.80
CA ALA A 141 0.52 -7.21 -10.44
C ALA A 141 1.18 -5.87 -10.13
N ARG A 142 1.96 -5.32 -11.07
CA ARG A 142 2.60 -4.00 -10.90
C ARG A 142 1.57 -2.89 -10.73
N LEU A 143 0.51 -2.88 -11.54
CA LEU A 143 -0.57 -1.90 -11.45
C LEU A 143 -1.28 -1.98 -10.10
N ARG A 144 -1.63 -3.19 -9.66
CA ARG A 144 -2.26 -3.40 -8.34
C ARG A 144 -1.35 -3.04 -7.18
N GLY A 145 -0.05 -3.29 -7.28
CA GLY A 145 0.94 -3.01 -6.24
C GLY A 145 1.39 -1.55 -6.16
N ALA A 146 1.08 -0.71 -7.15
CA ALA A 146 1.51 0.69 -7.20
C ALA A 146 1.15 1.51 -5.93
N PRO A 147 -0.04 1.35 -5.30
CA PRO A 147 -0.38 2.08 -4.08
C PRO A 147 0.52 1.78 -2.88
N ALA A 148 1.21 0.63 -2.86
CA ALA A 148 2.20 0.29 -1.82
C ALA A 148 3.53 1.03 -1.98
N LYS A 149 3.67 1.86 -3.04
CA LYS A 149 4.90 2.56 -3.43
C LYS A 149 6.14 1.66 -3.35
N PRO A 150 6.16 0.54 -4.09
CA PRO A 150 7.23 -0.45 -3.98
C PRO A 150 8.61 0.19 -4.18
N LEU A 151 9.59 -0.32 -3.46
CA LEU A 151 11.00 0.05 -3.64
C LEU A 151 11.54 -0.55 -4.92
N HIS A 152 11.27 -1.85 -5.12
CA HIS A 152 11.65 -2.57 -6.33
C HIS A 152 10.77 -3.81 -6.50
N TRP A 153 10.92 -4.46 -7.66
CA TRP A 153 10.32 -5.76 -7.98
C TRP A 153 11.43 -6.71 -8.40
N LEU A 154 11.55 -7.83 -7.71
CA LEU A 154 12.56 -8.85 -7.93
C LEU A 154 11.88 -10.17 -8.33
N ALA A 155 12.38 -10.79 -9.39
CA ALA A 155 11.88 -12.09 -9.83
C ALA A 155 12.51 -13.21 -9.00
N LYS A 156 11.75 -14.25 -8.69
CA LYS A 156 12.27 -15.55 -8.22
C LYS A 156 12.81 -16.34 -9.43
N PRO A 157 13.93 -17.09 -9.31
CA PRO A 157 14.80 -17.22 -8.15
C PRO A 157 15.59 -15.93 -7.87
N ILE A 158 15.80 -15.65 -6.58
CA ILE A 158 16.48 -14.45 -6.13
C ILE A 158 17.98 -14.61 -6.37
N VAL A 159 18.56 -13.70 -7.16
CA VAL A 159 20.00 -13.68 -7.43
C VAL A 159 20.67 -12.65 -6.52
N PHE A 160 21.67 -13.08 -5.75
CA PHE A 160 22.38 -12.24 -4.77
C PHE A 160 22.86 -10.91 -5.36
N HIS A 161 23.44 -10.92 -6.58
CA HIS A 161 23.91 -9.71 -7.25
C HIS A 161 22.80 -8.66 -7.46
N ASN A 162 21.61 -9.10 -7.86
CA ASN A 162 20.48 -8.19 -8.08
C ASN A 162 19.97 -7.60 -6.76
N LEU A 163 19.88 -8.45 -5.72
CA LEU A 163 19.48 -8.00 -4.39
C LEU A 163 20.50 -7.00 -3.83
N LYS A 164 21.79 -7.26 -4.01
CA LYS A 164 22.88 -6.36 -3.60
C LYS A 164 22.76 -4.97 -4.22
N GLU A 165 22.55 -4.88 -5.54
CA GLU A 165 22.40 -3.58 -6.21
C GLU A 165 21.17 -2.82 -5.72
N ILE A 166 20.05 -3.52 -5.51
CA ILE A 166 18.82 -2.91 -4.97
C ILE A 166 19.04 -2.38 -3.55
N VAL A 167 19.64 -3.19 -2.65
CA VAL A 167 19.91 -2.78 -1.27
C VAL A 167 20.91 -1.62 -1.22
N ARG A 168 21.90 -1.59 -2.12
CA ARG A 168 22.83 -0.45 -2.26
C ARG A 168 22.07 0.83 -2.62
N GLN A 169 21.15 0.76 -3.59
CA GLN A 169 20.32 1.90 -4.00
C GLN A 169 19.45 2.44 -2.84
N PHE A 170 18.95 1.57 -1.95
CA PHE A 170 18.16 2.02 -0.80
C PHE A 170 18.92 2.99 0.12
N ARG A 171 20.24 2.83 0.23
CA ARG A 171 21.11 3.72 1.02
C ARG A 171 21.45 5.03 0.30
N GLU A 172 21.39 5.03 -1.04
CA GLU A 172 21.80 6.14 -1.90
C GLU A 172 20.63 7.05 -2.31
N ASP A 173 19.44 6.48 -2.51
CA ASP A 173 18.26 7.14 -3.13
C ASP A 173 17.18 7.63 -2.13
N ASP A 174 17.44 7.69 -0.81
CA ASP A 174 16.56 8.38 0.14
C ASP A 174 17.14 9.76 0.57
N PRO A 175 17.22 10.76 -0.34
CA PRO A 175 17.44 12.13 0.07
C PRO A 175 16.17 12.53 0.81
N GLY A 176 16.23 12.65 2.14
CA GLY A 176 15.03 12.81 2.95
C GLY A 176 14.23 14.12 2.76
N VAL A 177 13.79 14.46 1.55
CA VAL A 177 12.97 15.64 1.22
C VAL A 177 12.09 15.38 0.00
#